data_AF-A0A139NP66-F1
#
_entry.id   AF-A0A139NP66-F1
#
_cell.length_a   1.000
_cell.length_b   1.000
_cell.length_c   1.000
_cell.angle_alpha   90.00
_cell.angle_beta   90.00
_cell.angle_gamma   90.00
#
_symmetry.space_group_name_H-M   'P 1'
#
loop_
_entity.id
_entity.type
_entity.pdbx_description
1 polymer ?
#
loop_
_entity_poly.entity_id
_entity_poly.type
_entity_poly.pdbx_seq_one_letter_code
_entity_poly.pdbx_strand_id
1 'polypeptide(L)'
;MLKSEQTIQLEHELTALDAKIKALQEVSEILSNCPTKVKSTYNGAYSDHVEGRQYDRMYEEENDVIDGFSTKLKSKKSKIMSEIESNLSRLKNLQTSVHLQLSASRRADEAATTAQQARTKD
;
A
#
# COMPACT_ATOMS: atom_id res chain seq x y z
N MET A 1 -2.09 -8.48 36.82
CA MET A 1 -0.71 -8.28 36.33
C MET A 1 -0.61 -6.84 35.88
N LEU A 2 0.28 -6.05 36.47
CA LEU A 2 0.42 -4.63 36.11
C LEU A 2 1.23 -4.56 34.80
N LYS A 3 0.73 -3.88 33.77
CA LYS A 3 1.51 -3.62 32.55
C LYS A 3 2.41 -2.41 32.80
N SER A 4 3.68 -2.48 32.39
CA SER A 4 4.52 -1.29 32.33
C SER A 4 4.03 -0.32 31.26
N GLU A 5 4.38 0.95 31.42
CA GLU A 5 4.14 1.99 30.39
C GLU A 5 4.76 1.59 29.04
N GLN A 6 5.92 0.93 29.06
CA GLN A 6 6.56 0.38 27.87
C GLN A 6 5.69 -0.66 27.16
N THR A 7 5.12 -1.62 27.90
CA THR A 7 4.21 -2.62 27.33
C THR A 7 2.98 -1.95 26.70
N ILE A 8 2.40 -0.95 27.36
CA ILE A 8 1.23 -0.22 26.84
C ILE A 8 1.58 0.54 25.56
N GLN A 9 2.72 1.24 25.54
CA GLN A 9 3.18 1.99 24.37
C GLN A 9 3.42 1.08 23.16
N LEU A 10 4.05 -0.08 23.38
CA LEU A 10 4.32 -1.06 22.32
C LEU A 10 3.03 -1.68 21.76
N GLU A 11 2.01 -1.91 22.58
CA GLU A 11 0.69 -2.37 22.11
C GLU A 11 0.00 -1.32 21.24
N HIS A 12 0.07 -0.04 21.62
CA HIS A 12 -0.46 1.06 20.82
C HIS A 12 0.29 1.20 19.49
N GLU A 13 1.63 1.10 19.51
CA GLU A 13 2.45 1.15 18.31
C GLU A 13 2.14 0.02 17.34
N LEU A 14 1.97 -1.22 17.83
CA LEU A 14 1.53 -2.35 16.99
C LEU A 14 0.18 -2.08 16.33
N THR A 15 -0.78 -1.59 17.10
CA THR A 15 -2.12 -1.28 16.58
C THR A 15 -2.05 -0.21 15.47
N ALA A 16 -1.21 0.80 15.64
CA ALA A 16 -0.99 1.83 14.63
C ALA A 16 -0.28 1.28 13.38
N LEU A 17 0.68 0.36 13.55
CA LEU A 17 1.35 -0.31 12.43
C LEU A 17 0.40 -1.21 11.64
N ASP A 18 -0.45 -1.99 12.32
CA ASP A 18 -1.48 -2.81 11.70
C ASP A 18 -2.42 -1.98 10.82
N ALA A 19 -2.90 -0.85 11.36
CA ALA A 19 -3.76 0.06 10.61
C ALA A 19 -3.08 0.61 9.34
N LYS A 20 -1.80 1.00 9.44
CA LYS A 20 -1.03 1.51 8.30
C LYS A 20 -0.75 0.43 7.25
N ILE A 21 -0.41 -0.79 7.67
CA ILE A 21 -0.18 -1.92 6.77
C ILE A 21 -1.46 -2.24 6.02
N LYS A 22 -2.60 -2.35 6.72
CA LYS A 22 -3.89 -2.63 6.10
C LYS A 22 -4.28 -1.56 5.08
N ALA A 23 -4.14 -0.29 5.43
CA ALA A 23 -4.43 0.81 4.51
C ALA A 23 -3.57 0.76 3.24
N LEU A 24 -2.27 0.44 3.37
CA LEU A 24 -1.39 0.29 2.19
C LEU A 24 -1.73 -0.94 1.35
N GLN A 25 -2.18 -2.04 1.97
CA GLN A 25 -2.65 -3.22 1.25
C GLN A 25 -3.91 -2.91 0.42
N GLU A 26 -4.88 -2.20 1.00
CA GLU A 26 -6.09 -1.76 0.30
C GLU A 26 -5.75 -0.84 -0.89
N VAL A 27 -4.84 0.13 -0.69
CA VAL A 27 -4.38 1.01 -1.79
C VAL A 27 -3.66 0.20 -2.88
N SER A 28 -2.83 -0.78 -2.52
CA SER A 28 -2.14 -1.67 -3.46
C SER A 28 -3.13 -2.45 -4.33
N GLU A 29 -4.22 -2.95 -3.73
CA GLU A 29 -5.27 -3.69 -4.44
C GLU A 29 -6.04 -2.78 -5.41
N ILE A 30 -6.46 -1.60 -4.95
CA ILE A 30 -7.12 -0.59 -5.78
C ILE A 30 -6.23 -0.22 -6.97
N LEU A 31 -4.94 0.03 -6.72
CA LEU A 31 -4.00 0.44 -7.77
C LEU A 31 -3.78 -0.69 -8.78
N SER A 32 -3.69 -1.94 -8.32
CA SER A 32 -3.56 -3.14 -9.18
C SER A 32 -4.74 -3.28 -10.15
N ASN A 33 -5.94 -2.91 -9.71
CA ASN A 33 -7.16 -2.94 -10.53
C ASN A 33 -7.40 -1.65 -11.35
N CYS A 34 -6.58 -0.60 -11.17
CA CYS A 34 -6.72 0.64 -11.90
C CYS A 34 -6.41 0.43 -13.40
N PRO A 35 -7.35 0.76 -14.31
CA PRO A 35 -7.17 0.59 -15.74
C PRO A 35 -6.15 1.61 -16.27
N THR A 36 -5.19 1.13 -17.06
CA THR A 36 -4.16 1.97 -17.69
C THR A 36 -4.30 2.07 -19.20
N LYS A 37 -5.41 1.58 -19.75
CA LYS A 37 -5.72 1.65 -21.18
C LYS A 37 -6.70 2.78 -21.42
N VAL A 38 -6.29 3.79 -22.17
CA VAL A 38 -7.19 4.84 -22.67
C VAL A 38 -7.88 4.28 -23.93
N LYS A 39 -9.20 4.45 -24.03
CA LYS A 39 -9.95 4.04 -25.23
C LYS A 39 -9.93 5.19 -26.23
N SER A 40 -9.85 4.86 -27.52
CA SER A 40 -10.08 5.84 -28.59
C SER A 40 -11.51 6.38 -28.50
N THR A 41 -11.63 7.67 -28.78
CA THR A 41 -12.91 8.38 -28.86
C THR A 41 -13.48 8.38 -30.27
N TYR A 42 -12.72 7.83 -31.23
CA TYR A 42 -13.15 7.68 -32.61
C TYR A 42 -14.33 6.71 -32.71
N ASN A 43 -15.52 7.29 -32.87
CA ASN A 43 -16.71 6.60 -33.29
C ASN A 43 -16.64 6.45 -34.81
N GLY A 44 -16.35 5.27 -35.34
CA GLY A 44 -16.28 5.01 -36.80
C GLY A 44 -17.59 5.22 -37.57
N ALA A 45 -18.51 6.06 -37.09
CA ALA A 45 -19.77 6.44 -37.70
C ALA A 45 -19.78 7.94 -37.98
N TYR A 46 -19.61 8.26 -39.27
CA TYR A 46 -19.87 9.51 -40.03
C TYR A 46 -18.65 10.00 -40.80
N SER A 47 -18.49 9.46 -42.02
CA SER A 47 -17.79 10.16 -43.09
C SER A 47 -18.78 10.47 -44.20
N ASP A 48 -19.56 11.54 -44.02
CA ASP A 48 -20.01 12.30 -45.19
C ASP A 48 -18.76 13.01 -45.74
N HIS A 49 -18.14 12.37 -46.72
CA HIS A 49 -17.21 12.93 -47.71
C HIS A 49 -15.98 13.72 -47.22
N VAL A 50 -15.04 13.07 -46.54
CA VAL A 50 -13.62 13.53 -46.56
C VAL A 50 -12.74 12.38 -47.07
N GLU A 51 -11.90 12.67 -48.06
CA GLU A 51 -11.08 11.70 -48.79
C GLU A 51 -10.31 10.75 -47.84
N GLY A 52 -10.38 9.45 -48.12
CA GLY A 52 -9.92 8.34 -47.29
C GLY A 52 -8.40 8.21 -47.04
N ARG A 53 -7.67 9.32 -46.95
CA ARG A 53 -6.30 9.37 -46.38
C ARG A 53 -6.21 10.28 -45.16
N GLN A 54 -7.09 11.28 -45.05
CA GLN A 54 -7.06 12.19 -43.91
C GLN A 54 -7.67 11.54 -42.66
N TYR A 55 -8.75 10.76 -42.82
CA TYR A 55 -9.35 10.01 -41.72
C TYR A 55 -8.41 8.95 -41.15
N ASP A 56 -7.75 8.17 -42.01
CA ASP A 56 -6.79 7.15 -41.59
C ASP A 56 -5.63 7.79 -40.80
N ARG A 57 -5.11 8.93 -41.27
CA ARG A 57 -4.06 9.67 -40.58
C ARG A 57 -4.52 10.19 -39.20
N MET A 58 -5.73 10.74 -39.10
CA MET A 58 -6.26 11.22 -37.82
C MET A 58 -6.50 10.08 -36.83
N TYR A 59 -6.92 8.91 -37.31
CA TYR A 59 -7.05 7.71 -36.50
C TYR A 59 -5.70 7.17 -36.02
N GLU A 60 -4.69 7.12 -36.89
CA GLU A 60 -3.32 6.74 -36.54
C GLU A 60 -2.72 7.71 -35.50
N GLU A 61 -2.85 9.02 -35.71
CA GLU A 61 -2.37 10.05 -34.78
C GLU A 61 -3.07 9.95 -33.40
N GLU A 62 -4.39 9.69 -33.36
CA GLU A 62 -5.10 9.50 -32.09
C GLU A 62 -4.59 8.25 -31.35
N ASN A 63 -4.38 7.14 -32.05
CA ASN A 63 -3.87 5.90 -31.45
C ASN A 63 -2.44 6.06 -30.93
N ASP A 64 -1.55 6.75 -31.65
CA ASP A 64 -0.19 7.03 -31.19
C ASP A 64 -0.19 7.85 -29.89
N VAL A 65 -1.07 8.86 -29.80
CA VAL A 65 -1.25 9.66 -28.59
C VAL A 65 -1.78 8.80 -27.43
N ILE A 66 -2.79 7.97 -27.69
CA ILE A 66 -3.40 7.05 -26.72
C ILE A 66 -2.39 6.05 -26.18
N ASP A 67 -1.55 5.48 -27.04
CA ASP A 67 -0.52 4.51 -26.66
C ASP A 67 0.59 5.18 -25.85
N GLY A 68 0.97 6.40 -26.21
CA GLY A 68 1.88 7.24 -25.43
C GLY A 68 1.37 7.49 -24.00
N PHE A 69 0.10 7.88 -23.86
CA PHE A 69 -0.51 8.09 -22.54
C PHE A 69 -0.68 6.79 -21.75
N SER A 70 -1.12 5.71 -22.41
CA SER A 70 -1.28 4.40 -21.78
C SER A 70 0.05 3.86 -21.24
N THR A 71 1.14 4.06 -21.97
CA THR A 71 2.49 3.70 -21.54
C THR A 71 2.95 4.52 -20.33
N LYS A 72 2.72 5.84 -20.34
CA LYS A 72 3.01 6.73 -19.19
C LYS A 72 2.21 6.32 -17.96
N LEU A 73 0.92 5.99 -18.10
CA LEU A 73 0.06 5.51 -17.02
C LEU A 73 0.56 4.19 -16.44
N LYS A 74 0.92 3.22 -17.29
CA LYS A 74 1.52 1.94 -16.86
C LYS A 74 2.81 2.17 -16.08
N SER A 75 3.71 3.02 -16.59
CA SER A 75 4.98 3.34 -15.92
C SER A 75 4.74 3.98 -14.55
N LYS A 76 3.84 4.97 -14.46
CA LYS A 76 3.51 5.63 -13.20
C LYS A 76 2.87 4.67 -12.20
N LYS A 77 1.95 3.81 -12.65
CA LYS A 77 1.34 2.74 -11.83
C LYS A 77 2.41 1.81 -11.28
N SER A 78 3.34 1.34 -12.12
CA SER A 78 4.43 0.46 -11.71
C SER A 78 5.34 1.11 -10.67
N LYS A 79 5.69 2.39 -10.84
CA LYS A 79 6.49 3.14 -9.87
C LYS A 79 5.81 3.23 -8.50
N ILE A 80 4.53 3.62 -8.48
CA ILE A 80 3.77 3.75 -7.23
C ILE A 80 3.59 2.39 -6.55
N MET A 81 3.31 1.33 -7.32
CA MET A 81 3.25 -0.04 -6.79
C MET A 81 4.56 -0.45 -6.11
N SER A 82 5.70 -0.19 -6.74
CA SER A 82 7.02 -0.50 -6.17
C SER A 82 7.29 0.27 -4.87
N GLU A 83 6.88 1.54 -4.79
CA GLU A 83 6.99 2.33 -3.56
C GLU A 83 6.09 1.77 -2.44
N ILE A 84 4.85 1.36 -2.76
CA ILE A 84 3.92 0.74 -1.81
C ILE A 84 4.49 -0.58 -1.29
N GLU A 85 5.00 -1.45 -2.16
CA GLU A 85 5.60 -2.73 -1.78
C GLU A 85 6.83 -2.55 -0.89
N SER A 86 7.69 -1.58 -1.21
CA SER A 86 8.86 -1.22 -0.39
C SER A 86 8.43 -0.76 1.01
N ASN A 87 7.43 0.10 1.09
CA ASN A 87 6.90 0.60 2.36
C ASN A 87 6.22 -0.50 3.18
N LEU A 88 5.46 -1.40 2.54
CA LEU A 88 4.86 -2.56 3.19
C LEU A 88 5.94 -3.48 3.80
N SER A 89 7.02 -3.76 3.07
CA SER A 89 8.13 -4.56 3.59
C SER A 89 8.76 -3.91 4.83
N ARG A 90 9.04 -2.60 4.77
CA ARG A 90 9.60 -1.85 5.90
C ARG A 90 8.69 -1.85 7.12
N LEU A 91 7.39 -1.63 6.93
CA LEU A 91 6.42 -1.62 8.02
C LEU A 91 6.25 -3.01 8.65
N LYS A 92 6.25 -4.09 7.86
CA LYS A 92 6.21 -5.47 8.38
C LYS A 92 7.46 -5.82 9.19
N ASN A 93 8.64 -5.38 8.76
CA ASN A 93 9.88 -5.56 9.52
C ASN A 93 9.82 -4.80 10.84
N LEU A 94 9.34 -3.55 10.82
CA LEU A 94 9.14 -2.76 12.03
C LEU A 94 8.13 -3.43 12.97
N GLN A 95 7.00 -3.89 12.46
CA GLN A 95 5.98 -4.62 13.23
C GLN A 95 6.57 -5.87 13.91
N THR A 96 7.40 -6.63 13.20
CA THR A 96 8.08 -7.81 13.77
C THR A 96 9.02 -7.39 14.91
N SER A 97 9.78 -6.32 14.72
CA SER A 97 10.64 -5.76 15.77
C SER A 97 9.84 -5.34 17.01
N VAL A 98 8.74 -4.61 16.82
CA VAL A 98 7.88 -4.16 17.94
C VAL A 98 7.23 -5.36 18.64
N HIS A 99 6.82 -6.40 17.93
CA HIS A 99 6.32 -7.65 18.53
C HIS A 99 7.36 -8.34 19.43
N LEU A 100 8.63 -8.39 19.00
CA LEU A 100 9.71 -8.97 19.79
C LEU A 100 9.96 -8.14 21.06
N GLN A 101 9.95 -6.81 20.94
CA GLN A 101 10.08 -5.90 22.08
C GLN A 101 8.91 -6.06 23.05
N LEU A 102 7.68 -6.17 22.56
CA LEU A 102 6.49 -6.37 23.40
C LEU A 102 6.56 -7.70 24.15
N SER A 103 7.03 -8.75 23.48
CA SER A 103 7.21 -10.08 24.11
C SER A 103 8.27 -10.05 25.21
N ALA A 104 9.34 -9.27 25.04
CA ALA A 104 10.32 -9.04 26.10
C ALA A 104 9.73 -8.21 27.26
N SER A 105 9.01 -7.13 26.94
CA SER A 105 8.36 -6.24 27.92
C SER A 105 7.34 -6.99 28.78
N ARG A 106 6.50 -7.84 28.17
CA ARG A 106 5.54 -8.68 28.90
C ARG A 106 6.22 -9.63 29.88
N ARG A 107 7.31 -10.30 29.47
CA ARG A 107 8.08 -11.17 30.38
C ARG A 107 8.70 -10.40 31.55
N ALA A 108 9.15 -9.16 31.32
CA ALA A 108 9.65 -8.31 32.38
C ALA A 108 8.55 -7.92 33.38
N ASP A 109 7.35 -7.57 32.87
CA ASP A 109 6.17 -7.27 33.71
C ASP A 109 5.75 -8.49 34.55
N GLU A 110 5.83 -9.70 33.99
CA GLU A 110 5.52 -10.96 34.70
C GLU A 110 6.50 -11.19 35.84
N ALA A 111 7.81 -11.11 35.55
CA ALA A 111 8.86 -11.29 36.54
C ALA A 111 8.77 -10.26 37.68
N ALA A 112 8.49 -8.99 37.36
CA ALA A 112 8.28 -7.94 38.35
C ALA A 112 7.06 -8.25 39.24
N THR A 113 5.96 -8.68 38.66
CA THR A 113 4.74 -9.06 39.39
C THR A 113 5.02 -10.22 40.35
N THR A 114 5.72 -11.27 39.90
CA THR A 114 6.07 -12.42 40.73
C THR A 114 7.01 -12.04 41.88
N ALA A 115 8.03 -11.23 41.62
CA ALA A 115 8.96 -10.77 42.65
C ALA A 115 8.25 -9.92 43.72
N GLN A 116 7.29 -9.09 43.31
CA GLN A 116 6.51 -8.25 44.22
C GLN A 116 5.58 -9.08 45.10
N GLN A 117 4.94 -10.12 44.53
CA GLN A 117 4.11 -11.07 45.29
C GLN A 117 4.90 -11.91 46.29
N ALA A 118 6.16 -12.26 45.97
CA ALA A 118 7.04 -12.97 46.89
C ALA A 118 7.39 -12.11 48.12
N ARG A 119 7.71 -10.83 47.90
CA ARG A 119 8.06 -9.88 48.98
C ARG A 119 6.90 -9.54 49.92
N THR A 120 5.66 -9.66 49.47
CA THR A 120 4.46 -9.35 50.28
C THR A 120 3.96 -10.54 51.12
N LYS A 121 4.60 -11.71 50.99
CA LYS A 121 4.21 -12.94 51.70
C LYS A 121 5.12 -13.27 52.89
N ASP A 122 6.22 -12.54 53.06
CA ASP A 122 7.10 -12.55 54.23
C ASP A 122 6.68 -11.47 55.24
#